data_AF-A0ABD3ML28-F1
#
_entry.id   AF-A0ABD3ML28-F1
#
_cell.length_a   1.000
_cell.length_b   1.000
_cell.length_c   1.000
_cell.angle_alpha   90.00
_cell.angle_beta   90.00
_cell.angle_gamma   90.00
#
_symmetry.space_group_name_H-M   'P 1'
#
loop_
_entity.id
_entity.type
_entity.pdbx_description
1 polymer ?
#
loop_
_entity_poly.entity_id
_entity_poly.type
_entity_poly.pdbx_seq_one_letter_code
_entity_poly.pdbx_strand_id
1 'polypeptide(L)'
;MLALSEVLLRHCNGTLRHVRRLDFTIAGREGGRDWGSTGRSDGGGGRRGIRSHGAYALSRVLAISEYIEEVYLVGNRIGPYGSSAIFEAASTNARLRTLLLRGCRVGERGALAFVDRVLVEGRGGRSGLRTVDLSACRVGFRGCFAIEERLKERGGCADASMTVDLEGNMVFQEVMNCVTHGLGIVLGTVGQYLLNKQVVGQPLHYTLSCAVYSASVITLYTSSTLYHSFFALRRTKFIFKVFDSCAIYLLIAGSYTPFLMIGLHHKPSLSARLLLFIWGCAISGILVAAFFPTWKHKSKFSLAMYLGMGWTCMVCVPDLLEVLPMNAVRLLVAGGVSYTGGVPFFIRNTNLDHSIWHVFVLAGSIFHWLCVFWYVAKPKSIYEG
;
A
#
# COMPACT_ATOMS: atom_id res chain seq x y z
N MET A 1 25.83 -27.08 2.62
CA MET A 1 25.42 -26.45 3.90
C MET A 1 25.92 -27.19 5.11
N LEU A 2 25.60 -28.48 5.33
CA LEU A 2 26.05 -29.19 6.54
C LEU A 2 27.59 -29.22 6.69
N ALA A 3 28.31 -29.54 5.62
CA ALA A 3 29.78 -29.49 5.61
C ALA A 3 30.32 -28.07 5.89
N LEU A 4 29.70 -27.05 5.29
CA LEU A 4 30.08 -25.65 5.54
C LEU A 4 29.81 -25.24 6.98
N SER A 5 28.66 -25.61 7.54
CA SER A 5 28.36 -25.33 8.95
C SER A 5 29.32 -26.06 9.88
N GLU A 6 29.80 -27.25 9.53
CA GLU A 6 30.78 -27.96 10.34
C GLU A 6 32.15 -27.26 10.33
N VAL A 7 32.60 -26.80 9.16
CA VAL A 7 33.82 -25.97 9.04
C VAL A 7 33.67 -24.68 9.85
N LEU A 8 32.53 -23.99 9.72
CA LEU A 8 32.25 -22.78 10.46
C LEU A 8 32.21 -23.04 11.98
N LEU A 9 31.54 -24.10 12.44
CA LEU A 9 31.48 -24.46 13.86
C LEU A 9 32.87 -24.71 14.45
N ARG A 10 33.80 -25.30 13.68
CA ARG A 10 35.16 -25.60 14.14
C ARG A 10 36.09 -24.39 14.11
N HIS A 11 35.86 -23.43 13.22
CA HIS A 11 36.86 -22.39 12.90
C HIS A 11 36.35 -20.94 13.01
N CYS A 12 35.06 -20.68 13.24
CA CYS A 12 34.49 -19.32 13.21
C CYS A 12 35.12 -18.34 14.21
N ASN A 13 35.58 -18.84 15.36
CA ASN A 13 36.22 -18.02 16.39
C ASN A 13 37.76 -18.13 16.38
N GLY A 14 38.33 -18.94 15.48
CA GLY A 14 39.76 -19.15 15.34
C GLY A 14 40.29 -18.57 14.03
N THR A 15 40.63 -19.46 13.09
CA THR A 15 41.20 -19.09 11.79
C THR A 15 40.26 -18.21 10.94
N LEU A 16 38.95 -18.25 11.17
CA LEU A 16 37.95 -17.47 10.45
C LEU A 16 37.45 -16.22 11.22
N ARG A 17 38.14 -15.78 12.28
CA ARG A 17 37.78 -14.59 13.08
C ARG A 17 37.62 -13.29 12.29
N HIS A 18 38.20 -13.22 11.09
CA HIS A 18 38.10 -12.04 10.21
C HIS A 18 36.80 -12.01 9.38
N VAL A 19 36.05 -13.11 9.36
CA VAL A 19 34.78 -13.21 8.63
C VAL A 19 33.67 -12.56 9.44
N ARG A 20 33.25 -11.35 9.01
CA ARG A 20 32.14 -10.61 9.65
C ARG A 20 30.80 -10.77 8.94
N ARG A 21 30.79 -11.20 7.68
CA ARG A 21 29.59 -11.34 6.86
C ARG A 21 29.48 -12.75 6.29
N LEU A 22 28.30 -13.34 6.44
CA LEU A 22 27.92 -14.57 5.73
C LEU A 22 26.83 -14.24 4.70
N ASP A 23 27.16 -14.31 3.42
CA ASP A 23 26.23 -14.07 2.32
C ASP A 23 25.87 -15.37 1.59
N PHE A 24 24.61 -15.78 1.73
CA PHE A 24 24.03 -16.95 1.08
C PHE A 24 22.98 -16.59 0.03
N THR A 25 22.97 -15.35 -0.45
CA THR A 25 22.02 -14.88 -1.46
C THR A 25 22.20 -15.63 -2.79
N ILE A 26 23.44 -15.98 -3.13
CA ILE A 26 23.75 -16.76 -4.34
C ILE A 26 23.08 -18.13 -4.31
N ALA A 27 23.06 -18.81 -3.15
CA ALA A 27 22.37 -20.08 -2.98
C ALA A 27 20.86 -19.99 -3.26
N GLY A 28 20.27 -18.80 -3.07
CA GLY A 28 18.90 -18.49 -3.48
C GLY A 28 18.73 -18.21 -4.98
N ARG A 29 19.75 -17.63 -5.65
CA ARG A 29 19.70 -17.19 -7.06
C ARG A 29 20.11 -18.26 -8.08
N GLU A 30 21.12 -19.08 -7.77
CA GLU A 30 21.60 -20.15 -8.67
C GLU A 30 20.57 -21.26 -8.90
N GLY A 31 19.54 -21.35 -8.07
CA GLY A 31 18.39 -22.22 -8.31
C GLY A 31 17.39 -21.72 -9.37
N GLY A 32 17.70 -20.65 -10.12
CA GLY A 32 16.79 -20.00 -11.07
C GLY A 32 17.36 -19.68 -12.45
N ARG A 33 18.53 -20.22 -12.84
CA ARG A 33 19.21 -19.86 -14.09
C ARG A 33 19.08 -20.85 -15.27
N ASP A 34 18.29 -21.91 -15.16
CA ASP A 34 17.98 -22.78 -16.30
C ASP A 34 16.60 -22.44 -16.89
N TRP A 35 16.59 -21.47 -17.82
CA TRP A 35 15.46 -21.24 -18.72
C TRP A 35 15.78 -21.86 -20.08
N GLY A 36 15.39 -23.12 -20.25
CA GLY A 36 15.65 -23.84 -21.49
C GLY A 36 15.23 -25.30 -21.46
N SER A 37 13.95 -25.60 -21.19
CA SER A 37 13.25 -26.70 -21.86
C SER A 37 11.79 -26.77 -21.42
N THR A 38 10.94 -26.81 -22.43
CA THR A 38 9.53 -27.17 -22.43
C THR A 38 9.28 -28.53 -21.78
N GLY A 39 8.27 -28.64 -20.91
CA GLY A 39 7.72 -29.93 -20.51
C GLY A 39 6.90 -29.91 -19.22
N ARG A 40 5.59 -30.14 -19.33
CA ARG A 40 4.72 -30.51 -18.21
C ARG A 40 5.23 -31.81 -17.56
N SER A 41 5.34 -31.85 -16.23
CA SER A 41 5.06 -33.04 -15.41
C SER A 41 5.30 -32.76 -13.92
N ASP A 42 4.70 -33.61 -13.11
CA ASP A 42 4.39 -33.54 -11.69
C ASP A 42 5.54 -33.35 -10.70
N GLY A 43 5.17 -32.85 -9.51
CA GLY A 43 5.46 -33.52 -8.24
C GLY A 43 6.89 -33.61 -7.69
N GLY A 44 7.91 -33.16 -8.43
CA GLY A 44 9.33 -33.31 -8.03
C GLY A 44 10.10 -32.00 -7.99
N GLY A 45 9.58 -30.97 -7.33
CA GLY A 45 10.16 -29.62 -7.38
C GLY A 45 11.60 -29.57 -6.85
N GLY A 46 12.57 -29.49 -7.76
CA GLY A 46 14.02 -29.42 -7.52
C GLY A 46 14.44 -28.74 -6.22
N ARG A 47 15.39 -29.37 -5.51
CA ARG A 47 15.92 -28.97 -4.20
C ARG A 47 16.61 -27.60 -4.35
N ARG A 48 15.95 -26.53 -3.89
CA ARG A 48 16.32 -25.13 -4.19
C ARG A 48 16.66 -24.34 -2.90
N GLY A 49 17.87 -23.79 -2.83
CA GLY A 49 18.36 -22.92 -1.74
C GLY A 49 18.52 -23.58 -0.36
N ILE A 50 18.95 -22.79 0.63
CA ILE A 50 19.04 -23.23 2.04
C ILE A 50 17.63 -23.51 2.57
N ARG A 51 17.43 -24.71 3.11
CA ARG A 51 16.18 -25.16 3.75
C ARG A 51 16.28 -25.09 5.27
N SER A 52 15.18 -25.41 5.95
CA SER A 52 15.07 -25.41 7.42
C SER A 52 16.25 -26.05 8.15
N HIS A 53 16.74 -27.21 7.69
CA HIS A 53 17.87 -27.92 8.31
C HIS A 53 19.19 -27.18 8.15
N GLY A 54 19.41 -26.54 6.99
CA GLY A 54 20.60 -25.72 6.76
C GLY A 54 20.55 -24.42 7.56
N ALA A 55 19.37 -23.83 7.72
CA ALA A 55 19.14 -22.69 8.60
C ALA A 55 19.37 -23.04 10.08
N TYR A 56 18.94 -24.23 10.52
CA TYR A 56 19.22 -24.73 11.86
C TYR A 56 20.71 -24.98 12.11
N ALA A 57 21.42 -25.53 11.12
CA ALA A 57 22.87 -25.67 11.24
C ALA A 57 23.58 -24.31 11.32
N LEU A 58 23.11 -23.33 10.55
CA LEU A 58 23.60 -21.96 10.63
C LEU A 58 23.27 -21.30 11.97
N SER A 59 22.09 -21.53 12.54
CA SER A 59 21.74 -20.95 13.85
C SER A 59 22.67 -21.42 14.95
N ARG A 60 23.15 -22.68 14.90
CA ARG A 60 24.19 -23.16 15.84
C ARG A 60 25.51 -22.42 15.69
N VAL A 61 25.93 -22.10 14.47
CA VAL A 61 27.13 -21.26 14.22
C VAL A 61 26.92 -19.86 14.80
N LEU A 62 25.75 -19.27 14.56
CA LEU A 62 25.42 -17.94 15.06
C LEU A 62 25.35 -17.91 16.59
N ALA A 63 24.91 -18.98 17.25
CA ALA A 63 24.84 -19.03 18.71
C ALA A 63 26.22 -18.92 19.38
N ILE A 64 27.29 -19.39 18.72
CA ILE A 64 28.65 -19.39 19.28
C ILE A 64 29.58 -18.32 18.69
N SER A 65 29.19 -17.69 17.58
CA SER A 65 30.09 -16.78 16.86
C SER A 65 30.27 -15.44 17.57
N GLU A 66 31.53 -15.05 17.75
CA GLU A 66 31.92 -13.77 18.37
C GLU A 66 32.24 -12.65 17.37
N TYR A 67 32.30 -12.98 16.07
CA TYR A 67 32.80 -12.06 15.04
C TYR A 67 31.80 -11.80 13.90
N ILE A 68 30.79 -12.64 13.70
CA ILE A 68 29.81 -12.46 12.63
C ILE A 68 28.85 -11.33 13.01
N GLU A 69 28.83 -10.29 12.18
CA GLU A 69 27.99 -9.10 12.34
C GLU A 69 26.81 -9.10 11.34
N GLU A 70 26.94 -9.79 10.20
CA GLU A 70 25.95 -9.73 9.12
C GLU A 70 25.65 -11.10 8.49
N VAL A 71 24.36 -11.41 8.29
CA VAL A 71 23.92 -12.65 7.66
C VAL A 71 22.86 -12.37 6.59
N TYR A 72 23.14 -12.75 5.35
CA TYR A 72 22.23 -12.58 4.21
C TYR A 72 21.74 -13.94 3.74
N LEU A 73 20.43 -14.16 3.81
CA LEU A 73 19.76 -15.39 3.40
C LEU A 73 18.72 -15.14 2.31
N VAL A 74 18.76 -13.98 1.65
CA VAL A 74 17.74 -13.52 0.71
C VAL A 74 17.39 -14.59 -0.34
N GLY A 75 16.10 -14.91 -0.45
CA GLY A 75 15.57 -15.87 -1.42
C GLY A 75 15.66 -17.35 -1.02
N ASN A 76 16.23 -17.69 0.14
CA ASN A 76 16.36 -19.08 0.59
C ASN A 76 15.07 -19.61 1.25
N ARG A 77 14.70 -20.88 1.02
CA ARG A 77 13.45 -21.45 1.54
C ARG A 77 13.63 -22.04 2.95
N ILE A 78 14.09 -21.23 3.90
CA ILE A 78 14.36 -21.68 5.28
C ILE A 78 13.08 -22.11 6.01
N GLY A 79 11.94 -21.47 5.71
CA GLY A 79 10.66 -21.77 6.35
C GLY A 79 10.58 -21.34 7.83
N PRO A 80 9.41 -21.50 8.47
CA PRO A 80 9.15 -21.02 9.84
C PRO A 80 10.04 -21.67 10.90
N TYR A 81 10.36 -22.96 10.76
CA TYR A 81 11.22 -23.68 11.70
C TYR A 81 12.67 -23.20 11.63
N GLY A 82 13.20 -23.04 10.41
CA GLY A 82 14.55 -22.53 10.21
C GLY A 82 14.71 -21.09 10.66
N SER A 83 13.73 -20.22 10.38
CA SER A 83 13.76 -18.83 10.84
C SER A 83 13.65 -18.73 12.37
N SER A 84 12.81 -19.55 13.01
CA SER A 84 12.69 -19.55 14.48
C SER A 84 14.01 -19.90 15.15
N ALA A 85 14.73 -20.91 14.63
CA ALA A 85 16.04 -21.28 15.14
C ALA A 85 17.08 -20.15 14.97
N ILE A 86 17.06 -19.44 13.83
CA ILE A 86 17.92 -18.28 13.60
C ILE A 86 17.58 -17.15 14.59
N PHE A 87 16.30 -16.87 14.83
CA PHE A 87 15.88 -15.84 15.80
C PHE A 87 16.26 -16.18 17.23
N GLU A 88 16.17 -17.45 17.61
CA GLU A 88 16.67 -17.95 18.90
C GLU A 88 18.17 -17.68 19.05
N ALA A 89 18.99 -18.08 18.07
CA ALA A 89 20.43 -17.79 18.10
C ALA A 89 20.73 -16.28 18.08
N ALA A 90 19.95 -15.49 17.36
CA ALA A 90 20.11 -14.04 17.29
C ALA A 90 19.68 -13.32 18.59
N SER A 91 18.79 -13.92 19.38
CA SER A 91 18.38 -13.37 20.69
C SER A 91 19.50 -13.37 21.72
N THR A 92 20.43 -14.31 21.59
CA THR A 92 21.59 -14.49 22.50
C THR A 92 22.90 -13.94 21.93
N ASN A 93 22.92 -13.52 20.66
CA ASN A 93 24.13 -13.03 20.01
C ASN A 93 24.20 -11.49 20.02
N ALA A 94 25.16 -10.94 20.78
CA ALA A 94 25.38 -9.49 20.93
C ALA A 94 26.12 -8.83 19.74
N ARG A 95 26.72 -9.64 18.86
CA ARG A 95 27.55 -9.19 17.73
C ARG A 95 26.78 -9.06 16.43
N LEU A 96 25.81 -9.95 16.20
CA LEU A 96 24.97 -9.94 15.00
C LEU A 96 24.15 -8.64 14.93
N ARG A 97 24.43 -7.80 13.94
CA ARG A 97 23.77 -6.50 13.72
C ARG A 97 22.72 -6.56 12.61
N THR A 98 23.01 -7.30 11.53
CA THR A 98 22.18 -7.29 10.31
C THR A 98 21.75 -8.69 9.93
N LEU A 99 20.46 -8.88 9.74
CA LEU A 99 19.87 -10.15 9.32
C LEU A 99 18.89 -9.94 8.15
N LEU A 100 19.29 -10.34 6.95
CA LEU A 100 18.47 -10.19 5.75
C LEU A 100 17.79 -11.50 5.37
N LEU A 101 16.48 -11.60 5.62
CA LEU A 101 15.66 -12.78 5.36
C LEU A 101 14.64 -12.56 4.23
N ARG A 102 14.79 -11.51 3.40
CA ARG A 102 13.82 -11.23 2.34
C ARG A 102 13.47 -12.48 1.50
N GLY A 103 12.18 -12.77 1.34
CA GLY A 103 11.71 -13.91 0.55
C GLY A 103 11.93 -15.28 1.20
N CYS A 104 12.29 -15.34 2.49
CA CYS A 104 12.69 -16.59 3.15
C CYS A 104 11.55 -17.52 3.60
N ARG A 105 10.30 -17.13 3.37
CA ARG A 105 9.09 -17.86 3.83
C ARG A 105 9.08 -18.08 5.35
N VAL A 106 9.46 -17.07 6.13
CA VAL A 106 9.39 -17.06 7.61
C VAL A 106 7.99 -17.43 8.11
N GLY A 107 6.96 -16.96 7.42
CA GLY A 107 5.57 -17.22 7.79
C GLY A 107 5.15 -16.56 9.09
N GLU A 108 3.87 -16.71 9.44
CA GLU A 108 3.31 -16.13 10.68
C GLU A 108 3.97 -16.69 11.94
N ARG A 109 4.16 -18.03 12.01
CA ARG A 109 4.84 -18.67 13.15
C ARG A 109 6.26 -18.15 13.38
N GLY A 110 7.04 -17.97 12.30
CA GLY A 110 8.38 -17.44 12.41
C GLY A 110 8.39 -15.96 12.84
N ALA A 111 7.41 -15.17 12.42
CA ALA A 111 7.26 -13.78 12.86
C ALA A 111 6.91 -13.67 14.35
N LEU A 112 6.03 -14.54 14.86
CA LEU A 112 5.75 -14.61 16.31
C LEU A 112 6.98 -15.06 17.09
N ALA A 113 7.75 -16.04 16.59
CA ALA A 113 9.02 -16.41 17.20
C ALA A 113 10.03 -15.26 17.23
N PHE A 114 10.06 -14.41 16.20
CA PHE A 114 10.88 -13.19 16.23
C PHE A 114 10.43 -12.22 17.33
N VAL A 115 9.12 -12.04 17.51
CA VAL A 115 8.57 -11.24 18.62
C VAL A 115 9.01 -11.80 19.98
N ASP A 116 8.74 -13.07 20.23
CA ASP A 116 8.99 -13.69 21.53
C ASP A 116 10.49 -13.75 21.85
N ARG A 117 11.31 -14.21 20.90
CA ARG A 117 12.74 -14.44 21.14
C ARG A 117 13.56 -13.16 21.04
N VAL A 118 13.35 -12.33 20.01
CA VAL A 118 14.21 -11.17 19.75
C VAL A 118 13.69 -9.91 20.45
N LEU A 119 12.38 -9.64 20.35
CA LEU A 119 11.82 -8.40 20.91
C LEU A 119 11.54 -8.50 22.41
N VAL A 120 11.04 -9.64 22.90
CA VAL A 120 10.73 -9.88 24.31
C VAL A 120 11.93 -10.45 25.08
N GLU A 121 12.39 -11.66 24.79
CA GLU A 121 13.51 -12.28 25.54
C GLU A 121 14.84 -11.54 25.34
N GLY A 122 15.05 -10.95 24.15
CA GLY A 122 16.21 -10.11 23.86
C GLY A 122 16.25 -8.76 24.60
N ARG A 123 15.25 -8.39 25.42
CA ARG A 123 15.21 -7.11 26.17
C ARG A 123 16.26 -6.95 27.28
N GLY A 124 17.12 -7.95 27.51
CA GLY A 124 18.24 -7.88 28.46
C GLY A 124 19.60 -7.48 27.87
N GLY A 125 19.65 -6.82 26.71
CA GLY A 125 20.91 -6.43 26.06
C GLY A 125 21.70 -7.58 25.41
N ARG A 126 21.08 -8.76 25.29
CA ARG A 126 21.72 -9.97 24.75
C ARG A 126 21.75 -10.02 23.22
N SER A 127 20.80 -9.38 22.55
CA SER A 127 20.75 -9.33 21.08
C SER A 127 21.39 -8.05 20.54
N GLY A 128 22.31 -8.21 19.60
CA GLY A 128 22.97 -7.10 18.91
C GLY A 128 22.20 -6.51 17.72
N LEU A 129 21.05 -7.10 17.36
CA LEU A 129 20.37 -6.82 16.09
C LEU A 129 19.90 -5.37 15.97
N ARG A 130 20.23 -4.75 14.84
CA ARG A 130 19.83 -3.38 14.48
C ARG A 130 19.01 -3.33 13.20
N THR A 131 19.26 -4.24 12.26
CA THR A 131 18.60 -4.26 10.95
C THR A 131 18.12 -5.66 10.64
N VAL A 132 16.81 -5.80 10.43
CA VAL A 132 16.20 -7.09 10.04
C VAL A 132 15.28 -6.88 8.85
N ASP A 133 15.53 -7.61 7.77
CA ASP A 133 14.66 -7.60 6.58
C ASP A 133 13.80 -8.86 6.56
N LEU A 134 12.51 -8.72 6.90
CA LEU A 134 11.48 -9.75 6.83
C LEU A 134 10.53 -9.52 5.66
N SER A 135 10.93 -8.74 4.64
CA SER A 135 10.07 -8.42 3.50
C SER A 135 9.79 -9.66 2.65
N ALA A 136 8.58 -9.72 2.06
CA ALA A 136 8.09 -10.83 1.25
C ALA A 136 8.26 -12.22 1.90
N CYS A 137 8.22 -12.31 3.22
CA CYS A 137 8.40 -13.54 3.99
C CYS A 137 7.10 -14.32 4.25
N ARG A 138 5.98 -13.87 3.67
CA ARG A 138 4.63 -14.45 3.87
C ARG A 138 4.15 -14.35 5.31
N VAL A 139 4.48 -13.26 5.98
CA VAL A 139 3.98 -12.96 7.34
C VAL A 139 2.53 -12.49 7.24
N GLY A 140 1.63 -13.07 8.03
CA GLY A 140 0.24 -12.62 8.10
C GLY A 140 0.07 -11.33 8.92
N PHE A 141 -1.14 -10.76 8.92
CA PHE A 141 -1.46 -9.53 9.66
C PHE A 141 -1.02 -9.59 11.12
N ARG A 142 -1.36 -10.67 11.84
CA ARG A 142 -1.03 -10.79 13.28
C ARG A 142 0.47 -10.72 13.53
N GLY A 143 1.28 -11.37 12.67
CA GLY A 143 2.73 -11.33 12.77
C GLY A 143 3.28 -9.93 12.51
N CYS A 144 2.83 -9.24 11.45
CA CYS A 144 3.26 -7.87 11.17
C CYS A 144 2.86 -6.90 12.29
N PHE A 145 1.60 -6.99 12.75
CA PHE A 145 1.06 -6.16 13.82
C PHE A 145 1.83 -6.36 15.14
N ALA A 146 2.03 -7.61 15.57
CA ALA A 146 2.75 -7.92 16.79
C ALA A 146 4.20 -7.40 16.74
N ILE A 147 4.87 -7.49 15.60
CA ILE A 147 6.21 -6.93 15.43
C ILE A 147 6.20 -5.41 15.56
N GLU A 148 5.31 -4.72 14.84
CA GLU A 148 5.23 -3.25 14.87
C GLU A 148 4.84 -2.71 16.25
N GLU A 149 3.87 -3.34 16.92
CA GLU A 149 3.42 -2.98 18.26
C GLU A 149 4.57 -3.09 19.26
N ARG A 150 5.27 -4.22 19.25
CA ARG A 150 6.42 -4.45 20.15
C ARG A 150 7.61 -3.55 19.85
N LEU A 151 7.84 -3.20 18.58
CA LEU A 151 8.85 -2.21 18.22
C LEU A 151 8.48 -0.80 18.70
N LYS A 152 7.20 -0.41 18.62
CA LYS A 152 6.72 0.88 19.19
C LYS A 152 6.89 0.93 20.71
N GLU A 153 6.55 -0.15 21.41
CA GLU A 153 6.79 -0.28 22.86
C GLU A 153 8.28 -0.19 23.21
N ARG A 154 9.18 -0.73 22.37
CA ARG A 154 10.64 -0.60 22.55
C ARG A 154 11.15 0.81 22.25
N GLY A 155 10.64 1.44 21.20
CA GLY A 155 11.10 2.75 20.70
C GLY A 155 10.78 3.94 21.61
N GLY A 156 9.97 3.75 22.67
CA GLY A 156 9.85 4.71 23.76
C GLY A 156 11.10 4.81 24.65
N CYS A 157 12.03 3.85 24.56
CA CYS A 157 13.31 3.85 25.26
C CYS A 157 14.42 4.33 24.31
N ALA A 158 15.22 5.32 24.75
CA ALA A 158 16.14 6.11 23.94
C ALA A 158 17.43 5.40 23.45
N ASP A 159 17.45 4.07 23.28
CA ASP A 159 18.63 3.33 22.84
C ASP A 159 18.40 2.50 21.56
N ALA A 160 19.34 2.61 20.62
CA ALA A 160 19.47 1.96 19.32
C ALA A 160 18.17 1.40 18.70
N SER A 161 17.46 2.20 17.89
CA SER A 161 16.24 1.75 17.22
C SER A 161 16.54 0.58 16.27
N MET A 162 16.03 -0.60 16.59
CA MET A 162 15.99 -1.72 15.68
C MET A 162 15.05 -1.39 14.53
N THR A 163 15.53 -1.54 13.30
CA THR A 163 14.75 -1.37 12.08
C THR A 163 14.34 -2.73 11.53
N VAL A 164 13.05 -2.91 11.29
CA VAL A 164 12.49 -4.15 10.73
C VAL A 164 11.68 -3.81 9.48
N ASP A 165 12.07 -4.40 8.35
CA ASP A 165 11.35 -4.26 7.09
C ASP A 165 10.33 -5.38 6.93
N LEU A 166 9.05 -5.04 6.85
CA LEU A 166 7.93 -5.97 6.72
C LEU A 166 7.23 -5.88 5.34
N GLU A 167 7.82 -5.16 4.38
CA GLU A 167 7.16 -4.87 3.11
C GLU A 167 6.78 -6.15 2.33
N GLY A 168 5.60 -6.16 1.69
CA GLY A 168 5.18 -7.25 0.81
C GLY A 168 4.69 -8.51 1.53
N ASN A 169 4.42 -8.44 2.84
CA ASN A 169 3.85 -9.55 3.61
C ASN A 169 2.31 -9.58 3.59
N MET A 170 1.66 -8.41 3.55
CA MET A 170 0.21 -8.21 3.64
C MET A 170 -0.55 -8.55 2.35
N VAL A 171 -0.22 -9.68 1.71
CA VAL A 171 -0.73 -10.10 0.39
C VAL A 171 -2.25 -10.05 0.31
N PHE A 172 -2.94 -10.63 1.31
CA PHE A 172 -4.40 -10.69 1.29
C PHE A 172 -5.04 -9.29 1.29
N GLN A 173 -4.52 -8.37 2.10
CA GLN A 173 -5.00 -6.99 2.14
C GLN A 173 -4.73 -6.27 0.80
N GLU A 174 -3.54 -6.45 0.21
CA GLU A 174 -3.21 -5.89 -1.10
C GLU A 174 -4.13 -6.43 -2.20
N VAL A 175 -4.48 -7.73 -2.15
CA VAL A 175 -5.47 -8.33 -3.06
C VAL A 175 -6.86 -7.75 -2.86
N MET A 176 -7.33 -7.62 -1.61
CA MET A 176 -8.63 -7.00 -1.32
C MET A 176 -8.69 -5.55 -1.81
N ASN A 177 -7.64 -4.76 -1.57
CA ASN A 177 -7.52 -3.39 -2.05
C ASN A 177 -7.57 -3.31 -3.58
N CYS A 178 -6.88 -4.23 -4.27
CA CYS A 178 -6.88 -4.35 -5.71
C CYS A 178 -8.27 -4.73 -6.25
N VAL A 179 -8.96 -5.69 -5.64
CA VAL A 179 -10.30 -6.14 -6.06
C VAL A 179 -11.33 -5.03 -5.89
N THR A 180 -11.36 -4.35 -4.74
CA THR A 180 -12.35 -3.29 -4.48
C THR A 180 -12.24 -2.14 -5.47
N HIS A 181 -11.03 -1.67 -5.77
CA HIS A 181 -10.83 -0.59 -6.74
C HIS A 181 -10.81 -1.09 -8.20
N GLY A 182 -10.48 -2.36 -8.44
CA GLY A 182 -10.64 -3.00 -9.75
C GLY A 182 -12.10 -3.04 -10.20
N LEU A 183 -13.03 -3.29 -9.27
CA LEU A 183 -14.47 -3.11 -9.52
C LEU A 183 -14.81 -1.66 -9.92
N GLY A 184 -14.15 -0.68 -9.31
CA GLY A 184 -14.27 0.73 -9.68
C GLY A 184 -13.84 1.04 -11.11
N ILE A 185 -12.87 0.31 -11.68
CA ILE A 185 -12.50 0.43 -13.10
C ILE A 185 -13.66 -0.03 -14.00
N VAL A 186 -14.25 -1.18 -13.69
CA VAL A 186 -15.38 -1.73 -14.46
C VAL A 186 -16.59 -0.80 -14.38
N LEU A 187 -16.97 -0.37 -13.17
CA LEU A 187 -18.07 0.56 -12.97
C LEU A 187 -17.79 1.93 -13.60
N GLY A 188 -16.56 2.43 -13.50
CA GLY A 188 -16.14 3.71 -14.07
C GLY A 188 -16.16 3.71 -15.60
N THR A 189 -15.73 2.62 -16.24
CA THR A 189 -15.78 2.47 -17.71
C THR A 189 -17.21 2.39 -18.23
N VAL A 190 -18.08 1.61 -17.56
CA VAL A 190 -19.52 1.58 -17.87
C VAL A 190 -20.15 2.96 -17.62
N GLY A 191 -19.85 3.59 -16.49
CA GLY A 191 -20.36 4.91 -16.12
C GLY A 191 -19.94 6.00 -17.11
N GLN A 192 -18.70 5.96 -17.60
CA GLN A 192 -18.22 6.85 -18.66
C GLN A 192 -19.01 6.66 -19.95
N TYR A 193 -19.21 5.42 -20.39
CA TYR A 193 -19.98 5.13 -21.60
C TYR A 193 -21.41 5.69 -21.51
N LEU A 194 -22.08 5.49 -20.36
CA LEU A 194 -23.43 5.97 -20.12
C LEU A 194 -23.48 7.52 -20.08
N LEU A 195 -22.56 8.17 -19.38
CA LEU A 195 -22.48 9.65 -19.35
C LEU A 195 -22.23 10.22 -20.74
N ASN A 196 -21.30 9.65 -21.50
CA ASN A 196 -21.00 10.10 -22.86
C ASN A 196 -22.23 10.01 -23.77
N LYS A 197 -22.99 8.91 -23.69
CA LYS A 197 -24.26 8.78 -24.43
C LYS A 197 -25.27 9.84 -24.04
N GLN A 198 -25.35 10.20 -22.76
CA GLN A 198 -26.34 11.14 -22.27
C GLN A 198 -26.08 12.58 -22.72
N VAL A 199 -24.82 12.96 -22.89
CA VAL A 199 -24.43 14.32 -23.29
C VAL A 199 -24.27 14.49 -24.80
N VAL A 200 -24.61 13.47 -25.61
CA VAL A 200 -24.62 13.61 -27.08
C VAL A 200 -25.61 14.70 -27.49
N GLY A 201 -25.16 15.62 -28.33
CA GLY A 201 -25.96 16.76 -28.80
C GLY A 201 -26.08 17.91 -27.79
N GLN A 202 -25.49 17.80 -26.60
CA GLN A 202 -25.45 18.88 -25.62
C GLN A 202 -24.34 19.90 -25.94
N PRO A 203 -24.44 21.13 -25.40
CA PRO A 203 -23.38 22.13 -25.53
C PRO A 203 -22.02 21.63 -25.03
N LEU A 204 -20.93 22.20 -25.56
CA LEU A 204 -19.56 21.75 -25.28
C LEU A 204 -19.22 21.65 -23.78
N HIS A 205 -19.75 22.55 -22.94
CA HIS A 205 -19.50 22.51 -21.51
C HIS A 205 -20.06 21.27 -20.82
N TYR A 206 -21.14 20.65 -21.33
CA TYR A 206 -21.62 19.35 -20.81
C TYR A 206 -20.62 18.24 -21.10
N THR A 207 -20.22 18.13 -22.37
CA THR A 207 -19.30 17.09 -22.86
C THR A 207 -17.94 17.17 -22.17
N LEU A 208 -17.35 18.37 -22.09
CA LEU A 208 -16.07 18.57 -21.42
C LEU A 208 -16.14 18.21 -19.93
N SER A 209 -17.20 18.64 -19.24
CA SER A 209 -17.34 18.38 -17.81
C SER A 209 -17.46 16.89 -17.48
N CYS A 210 -18.29 16.18 -18.25
CA CYS A 210 -18.47 14.75 -18.07
C CYS A 210 -17.23 13.96 -18.48
N ALA A 211 -16.51 14.40 -19.50
CA ALA A 211 -15.24 13.80 -19.92
C ALA A 211 -14.16 13.96 -18.82
N VAL A 212 -14.02 15.15 -18.26
CA VAL A 212 -13.07 15.42 -17.16
C VAL A 212 -13.40 14.58 -15.92
N TYR A 213 -14.67 14.51 -15.53
CA TYR A 213 -15.11 13.69 -14.40
C TYR A 213 -14.86 12.19 -14.65
N SER A 214 -15.21 11.69 -15.84
CA SER A 214 -15.02 10.28 -16.18
C SER A 214 -13.53 9.90 -16.22
N ALA A 215 -12.69 10.77 -16.80
CA ALA A 215 -11.25 10.56 -16.84
C ALA A 215 -10.63 10.53 -15.44
N SER A 216 -11.09 11.38 -14.51
CA SER A 216 -10.57 11.37 -13.15
C SER A 216 -10.96 10.11 -12.37
N VAL A 217 -12.21 9.64 -12.54
CA VAL A 217 -12.71 8.36 -11.99
C VAL A 217 -11.87 7.18 -12.49
N ILE A 218 -11.68 7.05 -13.80
CA ILE A 218 -10.86 5.96 -14.37
C ILE A 218 -9.41 6.07 -13.88
N THR A 219 -8.85 7.27 -13.85
CA THR A 219 -7.46 7.49 -13.41
C THR A 219 -7.26 7.07 -11.96
N LEU A 220 -8.18 7.41 -11.05
CA LEU A 220 -8.10 6.98 -9.65
C LEU A 220 -8.13 5.47 -9.52
N TYR A 221 -9.17 4.83 -10.04
CA TYR A 221 -9.35 3.40 -9.83
C TYR A 221 -8.26 2.59 -10.53
N THR A 222 -7.79 3.03 -11.69
CA THR A 222 -6.64 2.40 -12.37
C THR A 222 -5.37 2.57 -11.54
N SER A 223 -5.05 3.80 -11.13
CA SER A 223 -3.81 4.09 -10.38
C SER A 223 -3.75 3.32 -9.06
N SER A 224 -4.87 3.26 -8.33
CA SER A 224 -4.98 2.55 -7.07
C SER A 224 -4.89 1.03 -7.24
N THR A 225 -5.59 0.49 -8.25
CA THR A 225 -5.52 -0.95 -8.57
C THR A 225 -4.09 -1.36 -8.92
N LEU A 226 -3.36 -0.56 -9.71
CA LEU A 226 -1.97 -0.85 -10.08
C LEU A 226 -1.03 -0.73 -8.88
N TYR A 227 -1.21 0.27 -8.01
CA TYR A 227 -0.43 0.42 -6.78
C TYR A 227 -0.49 -0.84 -5.90
N HIS A 228 -1.70 -1.36 -5.67
CA HIS A 228 -1.91 -2.56 -4.87
C HIS A 228 -1.58 -3.85 -5.61
N SER A 229 -1.67 -3.89 -6.94
CA SER A 229 -1.29 -5.06 -7.74
C SER A 229 0.22 -5.30 -7.74
N PHE A 230 1.02 -4.24 -7.78
CA PHE A 230 2.48 -4.32 -7.82
C PHE A 230 3.14 -4.30 -6.44
N PHE A 231 2.41 -4.70 -5.38
CA PHE A 231 2.89 -4.66 -4.00
C PHE A 231 4.21 -5.42 -3.74
N ALA A 232 4.57 -6.37 -4.60
CA ALA A 232 5.80 -7.15 -4.53
C ALA A 232 7.01 -6.49 -5.24
N LEU A 233 6.80 -5.45 -6.05
CA LEU A 233 7.81 -4.80 -6.88
C LEU A 233 8.15 -3.40 -6.33
N ARG A 234 9.10 -3.29 -5.38
CA ARG A 234 9.43 -2.02 -4.68
C ARG A 234 9.47 -0.77 -5.54
N ARG A 235 10.25 -0.77 -6.63
CA ARG A 235 10.40 0.39 -7.52
C ARG A 235 9.09 0.74 -8.22
N THR A 236 8.41 -0.27 -8.76
CA THR A 236 7.12 -0.11 -9.45
C THR A 236 6.03 0.34 -8.49
N LYS A 237 5.95 -0.27 -7.30
CA LYS A 237 5.04 0.11 -6.21
C LYS A 237 5.22 1.57 -5.84
N PHE A 238 6.45 2.05 -5.73
CA PHE A 238 6.73 3.44 -5.41
C PHE A 238 6.18 4.41 -6.47
N ILE A 239 6.36 4.10 -7.76
CA ILE A 239 5.84 4.94 -8.85
C ILE A 239 4.31 5.01 -8.79
N PHE A 240 3.64 3.85 -8.69
CA PHE A 240 2.18 3.82 -8.62
C PHE A 240 1.62 4.40 -7.33
N LYS A 241 2.36 4.37 -6.22
CA LYS A 241 1.99 5.08 -4.99
C LYS A 241 1.87 6.58 -5.22
N VAL A 242 2.78 7.16 -6.01
CA VAL A 242 2.72 8.58 -6.37
C VAL A 242 1.49 8.84 -7.24
N PHE A 243 1.26 8.03 -8.27
CA PHE A 243 0.08 8.18 -9.12
C PHE A 243 -1.24 8.04 -8.35
N ASP A 244 -1.34 7.05 -7.47
CA ASP A 244 -2.50 6.84 -6.60
C ASP A 244 -2.76 8.06 -5.70
N SER A 245 -1.71 8.62 -5.10
CA SER A 245 -1.81 9.85 -4.29
C SER A 245 -2.28 11.06 -5.12
N CYS A 246 -1.78 11.20 -6.34
CA CYS A 246 -2.17 12.27 -7.27
C CYS A 246 -3.61 12.11 -7.76
N ALA A 247 -4.04 10.87 -8.00
CA ALA A 247 -5.34 10.60 -8.58
C ALA A 247 -6.50 10.93 -7.63
N ILE A 248 -6.28 10.93 -6.30
CA ILE A 248 -7.28 11.41 -5.33
C ILE A 248 -7.56 12.91 -5.56
N TYR A 249 -6.53 13.72 -5.76
CA TYR A 249 -6.70 15.15 -6.07
C TYR A 249 -7.47 15.36 -7.38
N LEU A 250 -7.13 14.56 -8.42
CA LEU A 250 -7.84 14.59 -9.69
C LEU A 250 -9.30 14.15 -9.56
N LEU A 251 -9.60 13.11 -8.79
CA LEU A 251 -10.98 12.67 -8.56
C LEU A 251 -11.78 13.79 -7.90
N ILE A 252 -11.26 14.36 -6.81
CA ILE A 252 -11.97 15.42 -6.08
C ILE A 252 -12.26 16.57 -7.06
N ALA A 253 -11.25 17.12 -7.72
CA ALA A 253 -11.44 18.23 -8.67
C ALA A 253 -12.37 17.87 -9.83
N GLY A 254 -12.19 16.70 -10.44
CA GLY A 254 -13.03 16.23 -11.54
C GLY A 254 -14.49 16.01 -11.12
N SER A 255 -14.75 15.63 -9.87
CA SER A 255 -16.11 15.45 -9.35
C SER A 255 -16.87 16.76 -9.19
N TYR A 256 -16.18 17.89 -8.99
CA TYR A 256 -16.79 19.22 -8.96
C TYR A 256 -17.16 19.76 -10.34
N THR A 257 -16.36 19.43 -11.36
CA THR A 257 -16.48 19.98 -12.71
C THR A 257 -17.91 19.95 -13.27
N PRO A 258 -18.66 18.82 -13.28
CA PRO A 258 -20.03 18.81 -13.79
C PRO A 258 -20.98 19.68 -12.97
N PHE A 259 -20.88 19.71 -11.64
CA PHE A 259 -21.75 20.56 -10.82
C PHE A 259 -21.51 22.05 -11.09
N LEU A 260 -20.26 22.47 -11.25
CA LEU A 260 -19.91 23.87 -11.47
C LEU A 260 -20.20 24.31 -12.90
N MET A 261 -19.79 23.53 -13.90
CA MET A 261 -19.92 23.91 -15.31
C MET A 261 -21.33 23.70 -15.87
N ILE A 262 -22.09 22.73 -15.36
CA ILE A 262 -23.47 22.46 -15.80
C ILE A 262 -24.47 23.01 -14.79
N GLY A 263 -24.40 22.57 -13.53
CA GLY A 263 -25.37 22.96 -12.49
C GLY A 263 -25.38 24.46 -12.20
N LEU A 264 -24.20 25.06 -12.03
CA LEU A 264 -24.03 26.49 -11.78
C LEU A 264 -23.66 27.31 -13.01
N HIS A 265 -23.99 26.82 -14.22
CA HIS A 265 -23.75 27.54 -15.47
C HIS A 265 -24.38 28.95 -15.49
N HIS A 266 -25.53 29.12 -14.81
CA HIS A 266 -26.23 30.40 -14.67
C HIS A 266 -25.48 31.43 -13.81
N LYS A 267 -24.46 31.03 -13.03
CA LYS A 267 -23.59 31.87 -12.19
C LYS A 267 -22.12 31.72 -12.63
N PRO A 268 -21.75 32.18 -13.85
CA PRO A 268 -20.46 31.87 -14.47
C PRO A 268 -19.25 32.36 -13.68
N SER A 269 -19.32 33.53 -13.04
CA SER A 269 -18.22 34.07 -12.25
C SER A 269 -17.93 33.25 -10.98
N LEU A 270 -18.98 32.77 -10.30
CA LEU A 270 -18.82 31.92 -9.12
C LEU A 270 -18.28 30.55 -9.52
N SER A 271 -18.87 29.94 -10.54
CA SER A 271 -18.44 28.66 -11.10
C SER A 271 -16.96 28.69 -11.51
N ALA A 272 -16.52 29.70 -12.26
CA ALA A 272 -15.14 29.85 -12.67
C ALA A 272 -14.17 30.04 -11.50
N ARG A 273 -14.52 30.86 -10.50
CA ARG A 273 -13.68 31.05 -9.30
C ARG A 273 -13.51 29.76 -8.51
N LEU A 274 -14.60 29.00 -8.31
CA LEU A 274 -14.55 27.72 -7.60
C LEU A 274 -13.77 26.66 -8.39
N LEU A 275 -13.94 26.61 -9.71
CA LEU A 275 -13.15 25.72 -10.57
C LEU A 275 -11.65 26.03 -10.47
N LEU A 276 -11.27 27.30 -10.62
CA LEU A 276 -9.86 27.73 -10.50
C LEU A 276 -9.29 27.40 -9.13
N PHE A 277 -10.05 27.63 -8.06
CA PHE A 277 -9.64 27.31 -6.70
C PHE A 277 -9.41 25.81 -6.52
N ILE A 278 -10.39 24.98 -6.87
CA ILE A 278 -10.32 23.53 -6.67
C ILE A 278 -9.22 22.90 -7.53
N TRP A 279 -9.10 23.28 -8.80
CA TRP A 279 -8.03 22.79 -9.67
C TRP A 279 -6.66 23.32 -9.26
N GLY A 280 -6.56 24.56 -8.75
CA GLY A 280 -5.32 25.08 -8.16
C GLY A 280 -4.88 24.29 -6.92
N CYS A 281 -5.81 23.96 -6.03
CA CYS A 281 -5.56 23.07 -4.89
C CYS A 281 -5.17 21.65 -5.35
N ALA A 282 -5.80 21.13 -6.41
CA ALA A 282 -5.47 19.82 -6.95
C ALA A 282 -4.04 19.80 -7.53
N ILE A 283 -3.67 20.79 -8.34
CA ILE A 283 -2.34 20.90 -8.94
C ILE A 283 -1.28 21.03 -7.85
N SER A 284 -1.48 21.92 -6.87
CA SER A 284 -0.54 22.06 -5.74
C SER A 284 -0.40 20.76 -4.93
N GLY A 285 -1.51 20.07 -4.66
CA GLY A 285 -1.50 18.75 -4.04
C GLY A 285 -0.73 17.69 -4.83
N ILE A 286 -0.91 17.66 -6.16
CA ILE A 286 -0.20 16.76 -7.08
C ILE A 286 1.31 17.07 -7.08
N LEU A 287 1.70 18.34 -7.13
CA LEU A 287 3.10 18.75 -7.06
C LEU A 287 3.76 18.28 -5.76
N VAL A 288 3.09 18.47 -4.62
CA VAL A 288 3.59 17.95 -3.33
C VAL A 288 3.69 16.44 -3.34
N ALA A 289 2.67 15.74 -3.86
CA ALA A 289 2.64 14.29 -3.90
C ALA A 289 3.78 13.69 -4.76
N ALA A 290 4.08 14.34 -5.89
CA ALA A 290 5.07 13.91 -6.88
C ALA A 290 6.51 14.25 -6.50
N PHE A 291 6.78 15.49 -6.07
CA PHE A 291 8.14 15.98 -5.83
C PHE A 291 8.62 15.77 -4.39
N PHE A 292 7.70 15.63 -3.43
CA PHE A 292 8.05 15.48 -2.01
C PHE A 292 7.50 14.17 -1.40
N PRO A 293 7.74 12.99 -2.00
CA PRO A 293 7.15 11.72 -1.56
C PRO A 293 7.63 11.24 -0.18
N THR A 294 8.79 11.72 0.29
CA THR A 294 9.42 11.36 1.57
C THR A 294 9.17 12.37 2.69
N TRP A 295 8.38 13.42 2.44
CA TRP A 295 8.11 14.45 3.44
C TRP A 295 7.34 13.89 4.65
N LYS A 296 7.88 14.08 5.86
CA LYS A 296 7.34 13.53 7.13
C LYS A 296 5.87 13.90 7.38
N HIS A 297 5.46 15.11 6.99
CA HIS A 297 4.10 15.60 7.23
C HIS A 297 3.14 15.35 6.06
N LYS A 298 3.60 14.70 4.98
CA LYS A 298 2.82 14.46 3.76
C LYS A 298 1.45 13.85 4.03
N SER A 299 1.37 12.79 4.85
CA SER A 299 0.09 12.10 5.11
C SER A 299 -0.95 13.03 5.75
N LYS A 300 -0.55 13.79 6.77
CA LYS A 300 -1.46 14.75 7.45
C LYS A 300 -1.86 15.90 6.52
N PHE A 301 -0.89 16.43 5.77
CA PHE A 301 -1.14 17.50 4.81
C PHE A 301 -2.09 17.05 3.69
N SER A 302 -1.84 15.89 3.09
CA SER A 302 -2.69 15.33 2.04
C SER A 302 -4.09 15.08 2.54
N LEU A 303 -4.26 14.48 3.72
CA LEU A 303 -5.59 14.27 4.31
C LEU A 303 -6.34 15.59 4.56
N ALA A 304 -5.65 16.60 5.10
CA ALA A 304 -6.24 17.93 5.31
C ALA A 304 -6.67 18.57 3.99
N MET A 305 -5.84 18.47 2.94
CA MET A 305 -6.19 18.96 1.60
C MET A 305 -7.36 18.20 0.99
N TYR A 306 -7.39 16.86 1.07
CA TYR A 306 -8.49 16.04 0.55
C TYR A 306 -9.82 16.42 1.18
N LEU A 307 -9.85 16.55 2.51
CA LEU A 307 -11.05 16.96 3.24
C LEU A 307 -11.41 18.42 2.95
N GLY A 308 -10.45 19.34 2.99
CA GLY A 308 -10.70 20.76 2.70
C GLY A 308 -11.26 20.99 1.30
N MET A 309 -10.68 20.35 0.29
CA MET A 309 -11.21 20.35 -1.08
C MET A 309 -12.59 19.69 -1.14
N GLY A 310 -12.79 18.54 -0.49
CA GLY A 310 -14.07 17.83 -0.48
C GLY A 310 -15.22 18.65 0.15
N TRP A 311 -14.92 19.45 1.17
CA TRP A 311 -15.91 20.28 1.88
C TRP A 311 -16.10 21.68 1.28
N THR A 312 -15.32 22.06 0.26
CA THR A 312 -15.47 23.34 -0.44
C THR A 312 -16.88 23.50 -1.04
N CYS A 313 -17.59 22.40 -1.32
CA CYS A 313 -18.96 22.39 -1.81
C CYS A 313 -19.94 23.14 -0.88
N MET A 314 -19.65 23.24 0.42
CA MET A 314 -20.49 23.99 1.37
C MET A 314 -20.66 25.47 0.96
N VAL A 315 -19.69 26.04 0.25
CA VAL A 315 -19.76 27.42 -0.27
C VAL A 315 -20.86 27.58 -1.30
N CYS A 316 -21.14 26.56 -2.11
CA CYS A 316 -22.13 26.62 -3.19
C CYS A 316 -23.37 25.75 -2.95
N VAL A 317 -23.55 25.20 -1.73
CA VAL A 317 -24.76 24.46 -1.36
C VAL A 317 -26.03 25.30 -1.56
N PRO A 318 -26.12 26.57 -1.14
CA PRO A 318 -27.34 27.36 -1.36
C PRO A 318 -27.70 27.47 -2.84
N ASP A 319 -26.71 27.75 -3.70
CA ASP A 319 -26.91 27.85 -5.14
C ASP A 319 -27.28 26.49 -5.77
N LEU A 320 -26.74 25.38 -5.25
CA LEU A 320 -27.07 24.03 -5.70
C LEU A 320 -28.51 23.65 -5.31
N LEU A 321 -29.01 24.08 -4.16
CA LEU A 321 -30.39 23.83 -3.72
C LEU A 321 -31.43 24.53 -4.61
N GLU A 322 -31.05 25.63 -5.28
CA GLU A 322 -31.92 26.35 -6.23
C GLU A 322 -32.09 25.59 -7.56
N VAL A 323 -31.09 24.80 -7.95
CA VAL A 323 -31.06 24.13 -9.27
C VAL A 323 -31.26 22.62 -9.23
N LEU A 324 -31.00 21.98 -8.08
CA LEU A 324 -31.08 20.53 -7.92
C LEU A 324 -32.33 20.12 -7.13
N PRO A 325 -33.06 19.08 -7.57
CA PRO A 325 -34.15 18.52 -6.79
C PRO A 325 -33.61 17.84 -5.52
N MET A 326 -34.45 17.73 -4.49
CA MET A 326 -34.07 17.17 -3.19
C MET A 326 -33.45 15.76 -3.27
N ASN A 327 -33.88 14.93 -4.22
CA ASN A 327 -33.28 13.60 -4.41
C ASN A 327 -31.80 13.66 -4.87
N ALA A 328 -31.43 14.65 -5.68
CA ALA A 328 -30.04 14.87 -6.07
C ALA A 328 -29.20 15.32 -4.87
N VAL A 329 -29.75 16.21 -4.04
CA VAL A 329 -29.11 16.68 -2.81
C VAL A 329 -28.86 15.51 -1.84
N ARG A 330 -29.84 14.62 -1.68
CA ARG A 330 -29.68 13.40 -0.85
C ARG A 330 -28.53 12.52 -1.34
N LEU A 331 -28.39 12.32 -2.66
CA LEU A 331 -27.26 11.57 -3.23
C LEU A 331 -25.92 12.29 -2.99
N LEU A 332 -25.89 13.61 -3.15
CA LEU A 332 -24.69 14.41 -2.88
C LEU A 332 -24.26 14.32 -1.41
N VAL A 333 -25.21 14.42 -0.48
CA VAL A 333 -24.96 14.24 0.96
C VAL A 333 -24.51 12.81 1.27
N ALA A 334 -25.17 11.80 0.71
CA ALA A 334 -24.77 10.40 0.88
C ALA A 334 -23.33 10.15 0.38
N GLY A 335 -22.96 10.79 -0.73
CA GLY A 335 -21.59 10.78 -1.25
C GLY A 335 -20.58 11.42 -0.30
N GLY A 336 -20.84 12.64 0.16
CA GLY A 336 -19.97 13.36 1.09
C GLY A 336 -19.81 12.65 2.44
N VAL A 337 -20.89 12.07 2.97
CA VAL A 337 -20.87 11.23 4.17
C VAL A 337 -20.07 9.96 3.93
N SER A 338 -20.19 9.32 2.78
CA SER A 338 -19.41 8.12 2.45
C SER A 338 -17.90 8.42 2.41
N TYR A 339 -17.48 9.51 1.75
CA TYR A 339 -16.07 9.90 1.73
C TYR A 339 -15.53 10.24 3.13
N THR A 340 -16.29 11.01 3.91
CA THR A 340 -15.87 11.40 5.27
C THR A 340 -15.87 10.22 6.24
N GLY A 341 -16.86 9.34 6.13
CA GLY A 341 -17.03 8.14 6.96
C GLY A 341 -15.92 7.11 6.78
N GLY A 342 -15.24 7.12 5.62
CA GLY A 342 -14.06 6.29 5.41
C GLY A 342 -12.82 6.75 6.20
N VAL A 343 -12.70 8.04 6.53
CA VAL A 343 -11.46 8.64 7.07
C VAL A 343 -10.97 7.97 8.36
N PRO A 344 -11.82 7.61 9.33
CA PRO A 344 -11.38 6.87 10.52
C PRO A 344 -10.63 5.57 10.19
N PHE A 345 -11.09 4.83 9.19
CA PHE A 345 -10.43 3.60 8.73
C PHE A 345 -9.10 3.91 8.04
N PHE A 346 -9.04 4.97 7.22
CA PHE A 346 -7.80 5.42 6.61
C PHE A 346 -6.73 5.83 7.65
N ILE A 347 -7.14 6.50 8.72
CA ILE A 347 -6.22 6.93 9.79
C ILE A 347 -5.75 5.73 10.63
N ARG A 348 -6.67 4.82 10.99
CA ARG A 348 -6.35 3.65 11.81
C ARG A 348 -5.43 2.68 11.07
N ASN A 349 -5.71 2.43 9.79
CA ASN A 349 -4.91 1.64 8.86
C ASN A 349 -4.42 0.28 9.44
N THR A 350 -5.29 -0.41 10.19
CA THR A 350 -5.04 -1.78 10.69
C THR A 350 -5.56 -2.83 9.69
N ASN A 351 -5.85 -4.06 10.15
CA ASN A 351 -6.23 -5.16 9.27
C ASN A 351 -7.47 -4.82 8.46
N LEU A 352 -7.36 -4.87 7.13
CA LEU A 352 -8.44 -4.56 6.18
C LEU A 352 -9.01 -3.14 6.25
N ASP A 353 -8.58 -2.28 7.17
CA ASP A 353 -9.08 -0.90 7.27
C ASP A 353 -8.88 -0.13 5.96
N HIS A 354 -7.75 -0.35 5.29
CA HIS A 354 -7.49 0.24 3.98
C HIS A 354 -8.48 -0.25 2.91
N SER A 355 -8.86 -1.53 2.97
CA SER A 355 -9.85 -2.11 2.07
C SER A 355 -11.25 -1.57 2.38
N ILE A 356 -11.57 -1.35 3.66
CA ILE A 356 -12.82 -0.70 4.08
C ILE A 356 -12.85 0.75 3.58
N TRP A 357 -11.75 1.49 3.72
CA TRP A 357 -11.59 2.82 3.13
C TRP A 357 -11.88 2.82 1.62
N HIS A 358 -11.35 1.85 0.87
CA HIS A 358 -11.64 1.70 -0.56
C HIS A 358 -13.13 1.52 -0.86
N VAL A 359 -13.84 0.73 -0.04
CA VAL A 359 -15.28 0.54 -0.18
C VAL A 359 -16.03 1.85 0.03
N PHE A 360 -15.66 2.65 1.03
CA PHE A 360 -16.26 3.97 1.26
C PHE A 360 -16.01 4.95 0.11
N VAL A 361 -14.79 4.98 -0.43
CA VAL A 361 -14.43 5.80 -1.61
C VAL A 361 -15.23 5.37 -2.85
N LEU A 362 -15.41 4.06 -3.05
CA LEU A 362 -16.24 3.52 -4.13
C LEU A 362 -17.71 3.89 -3.98
N ALA A 363 -18.28 3.72 -2.78
CA ALA A 363 -19.65 4.12 -2.50
C ALA A 363 -19.86 5.62 -2.73
N GLY A 364 -18.95 6.47 -2.26
CA GLY A 364 -19.00 7.91 -2.48
C GLY A 364 -18.98 8.28 -3.97
N SER A 365 -18.12 7.62 -4.75
CA SER A 365 -18.04 7.82 -6.20
C SER A 365 -19.31 7.37 -6.92
N ILE A 366 -19.91 6.25 -6.51
CA ILE A 366 -21.19 5.77 -7.06
C ILE A 366 -22.30 6.80 -6.79
N PHE A 367 -22.41 7.32 -5.57
CA PHE A 367 -23.43 8.33 -5.26
C PHE A 367 -23.24 9.64 -6.05
N HIS A 368 -22.00 10.11 -6.18
CA HIS A 368 -21.70 11.28 -7.01
C HIS A 368 -22.02 11.02 -8.49
N TRP A 369 -21.65 9.85 -9.00
CA TRP A 369 -21.92 9.49 -10.39
C TRP A 369 -23.42 9.41 -10.66
N LEU A 370 -24.20 8.79 -9.78
CA LEU A 370 -25.67 8.73 -9.87
C LEU A 370 -26.30 10.11 -9.83
N CYS A 371 -25.79 11.00 -8.96
CA CYS A 371 -26.25 12.38 -8.88
C CYS A 371 -26.00 13.13 -10.21
N VAL A 372 -24.79 13.02 -10.74
CA VAL A 372 -24.42 13.65 -12.02
C VAL A 372 -25.26 13.07 -13.16
N PHE A 373 -25.36 11.76 -13.27
CA PHE A 373 -26.07 11.08 -14.34
C PHE A 373 -27.57 11.38 -14.34
N TRP A 374 -28.27 11.26 -13.20
CA TRP A 374 -29.73 11.46 -13.21
C TRP A 374 -30.18 12.91 -13.17
N TYR A 375 -29.38 13.82 -12.60
CA TYR A 375 -29.86 15.17 -12.26
C TYR A 375 -29.05 16.32 -12.85
N VAL A 376 -27.74 16.15 -13.09
CA VAL A 376 -26.88 17.24 -13.59
C VAL A 376 -26.71 17.17 -15.11
N ALA A 377 -26.30 16.01 -15.62
CA ALA A 377 -26.03 15.81 -17.04
C ALA A 377 -27.31 15.56 -17.85
N LYS A 378 -28.47 15.38 -17.20
CA LYS A 378 -29.73 15.11 -17.89
C LYS A 378 -30.33 16.44 -18.36
N PRO A 379 -30.51 16.65 -19.68
CA PRO A 379 -31.10 17.89 -20.18
C PRO A 379 -32.54 18.06 -19.67
N LYS A 380 -32.90 19.30 -19.32
CA LYS A 380 -34.21 19.64 -18.74
C LYS A 380 -35.39 19.45 -19.71
N SER A 381 -35.16 19.23 -21.00
CA SER A 381 -36.19 19.13 -22.05
C SER A 381 -37.02 17.82 -22.06
N ILE A 382 -36.92 16.98 -21.03
CA ILE A 382 -37.65 15.69 -20.94
C ILE A 382 -38.74 15.73 -19.84
N TYR A 383 -38.85 16.82 -19.07
CA TYR A 383 -39.87 16.98 -18.03
C TYR A 383 -41.05 17.88 -18.42
N GLU A 384 -41.05 18.39 -19.65
CA GLU A 384 -42.09 19.30 -20.19
C GLU A 384 -42.86 18.68 -21.38
N GLY A 385 -42.91 17.35 -21.46
CA GLY A 385 -43.66 16.59 -22.48
C GLY A 385 -44.85 15.86 -21.88
#